data_AF-A0A1X7SLL1-F1
#
_entry.id   AF-A0A1X7SLL1-F1
#
_cell.length_a   1.000
_cell.length_b   1.000
_cell.length_c   1.000
_cell.angle_alpha   90.00
_cell.angle_beta   90.00
_cell.angle_gamma   90.00
#
_symmetry.space_group_name_H-M   'P 1'
#
loop_
_entity.id
_entity.type
_entity.pdbx_description
1 polymer ?
#
loop_
_entity_poly.entity_id
_entity_poly.type
_entity_poly.pdbx_seq_one_letter_code
_entity_poly.pdbx_strand_id
1 'polypeptide(L)'
;MIDLNISLKIVTDYLLELDHEILIKLTQSAEAIHWIRSYTGIEKFFKIIFIENECRIISCICEANPPSLLLDYLQQQCDLKILDVREDAEKFQEVVKRHKNLEVVSVRFETYRYMYINDFIQCLSELMYRPCFQQLNIKDHSSFNVSLLSAFFLSPYPVTLRWEVYDLTCPVPVPPLAINTEQESKSLDVALHGLKSYRICESSLSSFLPEYIVLKSLKIRGNDYTLCLFSKVKSIKVDEITISIDTCNIISFPSSRYKSFLEIIFNSLSPTKLPYLQLIVKYSGYAKDDHLPILYDTWKRCGAIKLKKAVIVEKYGQEKYLEEMM
;
A
#
# COMPACT_ATOMS: atom_id res chain seq x y z
N MET A 1 -35.62 22.60 22.37
CA MET A 1 -34.27 22.06 22.59
C MET A 1 -34.33 20.59 22.22
N ILE A 2 -33.69 20.18 21.13
CA ILE A 2 -33.72 18.78 20.67
C ILE A 2 -32.72 18.01 21.53
N ASP A 3 -33.19 17.03 22.29
CA ASP A 3 -32.29 16.16 23.04
C ASP A 3 -31.78 15.07 22.10
N LEU A 4 -30.54 15.22 21.65
CA LEU A 4 -29.86 14.25 20.81
C LEU A 4 -29.38 13.09 21.69
N ASN A 5 -30.14 12.00 21.74
CA ASN A 5 -29.75 10.73 22.36
C ASN A 5 -28.83 9.88 21.47
N ILE A 6 -28.20 10.49 20.48
CA ILE A 6 -27.35 9.80 19.51
C ILE A 6 -25.94 10.32 19.70
N SER A 7 -25.00 9.41 19.98
CA SER A 7 -23.57 9.68 19.97
C SER A 7 -22.93 8.90 18.82
N LEU A 8 -21.97 9.52 18.15
CA LEU A 8 -21.25 8.99 17.01
C LEU A 8 -19.97 8.32 17.48
N LYS A 9 -19.75 7.08 17.03
CA LYS A 9 -18.48 6.37 17.24
C LYS A 9 -17.41 6.79 16.22
N ILE A 10 -17.84 7.15 15.02
CA ILE A 10 -16.97 7.62 13.93
C ILE A 10 -17.32 9.08 13.66
N VAL A 11 -16.31 9.92 13.75
CA VAL A 11 -16.46 11.37 13.67
C VAL A 11 -15.76 11.87 12.41
N THR A 12 -16.46 12.72 11.65
CA THR A 12 -15.99 13.24 10.36
C THR A 12 -15.92 14.75 10.32
N ASP A 13 -15.17 15.28 9.36
CA ASP A 13 -15.03 16.72 9.08
C ASP A 13 -16.35 17.44 8.75
N TYR A 14 -17.37 16.73 8.28
CA TYR A 14 -18.70 17.31 8.02
C TYR A 14 -19.45 17.84 9.25
N LEU A 15 -19.00 17.53 10.46
CA LEU A 15 -19.68 17.96 11.69
C LEU A 15 -19.30 19.38 12.13
N LEU A 16 -18.25 19.97 11.54
CA LEU A 16 -17.70 21.27 11.97
C LEU A 16 -18.68 22.44 11.86
N GLU A 17 -19.72 22.32 11.03
CA GLU A 17 -20.73 23.34 10.83
C GLU A 17 -21.82 23.35 11.92
N LEU A 18 -21.82 22.34 12.81
CA LEU A 18 -22.80 22.21 13.88
C LEU A 18 -22.47 23.09 15.09
N ASP A 19 -23.52 23.46 15.82
CA ASP A 19 -23.38 24.18 17.09
C ASP A 19 -22.54 23.39 18.10
N HIS A 20 -21.82 24.13 18.95
CA HIS A 20 -20.88 23.55 19.91
C HIS A 20 -21.53 22.55 20.87
N GLU A 21 -22.73 22.84 21.39
CA GLU A 21 -23.46 21.90 22.26
C GLU A 21 -23.87 20.61 21.53
N ILE A 22 -24.23 20.74 20.25
CA ILE A 22 -24.56 19.59 19.39
C ILE A 22 -23.31 18.75 19.16
N LEU A 23 -22.18 19.40 18.89
CA LEU A 23 -20.89 18.73 18.69
C LEU A 23 -20.44 17.95 19.92
N ILE A 24 -20.57 18.54 21.12
CA ILE A 24 -20.27 17.85 22.38
C ILE A 24 -21.10 16.58 22.46
N LYS A 25 -22.44 16.68 22.39
CA LYS A 25 -23.35 15.53 22.50
C LYS A 25 -23.05 14.45 21.46
N LEU A 26 -22.87 14.85 20.19
CA LEU A 26 -22.63 13.90 19.10
C LEU A 26 -21.28 13.20 19.20
N THR A 27 -20.25 13.81 19.80
CA THR A 27 -18.89 13.25 19.81
C THR A 27 -18.48 12.63 21.13
N GLN A 28 -19.37 12.58 22.13
CA GLN A 28 -19.12 12.01 23.47
C GLN A 28 -18.65 10.55 23.49
N SER A 29 -18.97 9.78 22.45
CA SER A 29 -18.59 8.36 22.33
C SER A 29 -17.63 8.10 21.17
N ALA A 30 -16.90 9.13 20.72
CA ALA A 30 -16.01 9.00 19.58
C ALA A 30 -14.88 8.01 19.87
N GLU A 31 -14.73 7.00 19.01
CA GLU A 31 -13.65 6.01 19.05
C GLU A 31 -12.78 6.10 17.78
N ALA A 32 -13.28 6.73 16.72
CA ALA A 32 -12.58 6.90 15.46
C ALA A 32 -12.77 8.32 14.89
N ILE A 33 -11.69 8.84 14.31
CA ILE A 33 -11.67 10.10 13.57
C ILE A 33 -11.37 9.78 12.11
N HIS A 34 -12.22 10.23 11.20
CA HIS A 34 -12.00 10.14 9.77
C HIS A 34 -12.09 11.53 9.14
N TRP A 35 -10.96 12.00 8.65
CA TRP A 35 -10.75 13.38 8.25
C TRP A 35 -10.25 13.44 6.81
N ILE A 36 -11.01 14.09 5.92
CA ILE A 36 -10.75 14.03 4.49
C ILE A 36 -10.25 15.39 3.96
N ARG A 37 -10.77 16.51 4.46
CA ARG A 37 -10.53 17.85 3.89
C ARG A 37 -9.91 18.80 4.88
N SER A 38 -9.12 19.77 4.42
CA SER A 38 -8.64 20.85 5.29
C SER A 38 -9.76 21.85 5.56
N TYR A 39 -10.07 22.11 6.84
CA TYR A 39 -11.09 23.07 7.26
C TYR A 39 -10.54 24.00 8.34
N THR A 40 -10.91 25.28 8.24
CA THR A 40 -10.72 26.27 9.29
C THR A 40 -11.60 25.92 10.50
N GLY A 41 -11.04 25.83 11.70
CA GLY A 41 -11.80 25.51 12.93
C GLY A 41 -11.64 24.08 13.44
N ILE A 42 -10.85 23.25 12.75
CA ILE A 42 -10.55 21.86 13.16
C ILE A 42 -9.96 21.76 14.57
N GLU A 43 -9.16 22.73 15.00
CA GLU A 43 -8.57 22.72 16.34
C GLU A 43 -9.64 22.79 17.43
N LYS A 44 -10.71 23.57 17.21
CA LYS A 44 -11.84 23.64 18.14
C LYS A 44 -12.51 22.28 18.26
N PHE A 45 -12.65 21.58 17.14
CA PHE A 45 -13.23 20.25 17.10
C PHE A 45 -12.39 19.20 17.83
N PHE A 46 -11.06 19.23 17.66
CA PHE A 46 -10.19 18.34 18.42
C PHE A 46 -10.17 18.66 19.92
N LYS A 47 -10.29 19.92 20.31
CA LYS A 47 -10.50 20.27 21.72
C LYS A 47 -11.78 19.65 22.27
N ILE A 48 -12.89 19.68 21.52
CA ILE A 48 -14.13 19.03 21.96
C ILE A 48 -13.91 17.53 22.17
N ILE A 49 -13.30 16.84 21.19
CA ILE A 49 -13.11 15.39 21.26
C ILE A 49 -12.14 15.00 22.38
N PHE A 50 -10.95 15.61 22.43
CA PHE A 50 -9.86 15.17 23.30
C PHE A 50 -9.86 15.81 24.68
N ILE A 51 -10.33 17.06 24.81
CA ILE A 51 -10.35 17.78 26.09
C ILE A 51 -11.74 17.73 26.72
N GLU A 52 -12.78 18.15 25.99
CA GLU A 52 -14.10 18.31 26.62
C GLU A 52 -14.82 16.97 26.83
N ASN A 53 -14.71 16.07 25.85
CA ASN A 53 -15.31 14.74 25.92
C ASN A 53 -14.33 13.66 26.39
N GLU A 54 -13.03 13.97 26.50
CA GLU A 54 -11.97 13.04 26.90
C GLU A 54 -12.00 11.70 26.13
N CYS A 55 -12.38 11.76 24.85
CA CYS A 55 -12.61 10.57 24.04
C CYS A 55 -11.30 9.79 23.81
N ARG A 56 -11.37 8.47 24.02
CA ARG A 56 -10.28 7.54 23.73
C ARG A 56 -10.33 7.10 22.27
N ILE A 57 -9.42 7.63 21.44
CA ILE A 57 -9.41 7.35 20.01
C ILE A 57 -8.56 6.10 19.72
N ILE A 58 -9.18 5.16 19.01
CA ILE A 58 -8.58 3.87 18.63
C ILE A 58 -8.17 3.90 17.15
N SER A 59 -8.82 4.73 16.33
CA SER A 59 -8.55 4.86 14.90
C SER A 59 -8.51 6.33 14.47
N CYS A 60 -7.46 6.72 13.77
CA CYS A 60 -7.33 8.04 13.17
C CYS A 60 -6.95 7.90 11.70
N ILE A 61 -7.78 8.44 10.81
CA ILE A 61 -7.55 8.51 9.37
C ILE A 61 -7.60 9.98 8.97
N CYS A 62 -6.54 10.49 8.37
CA CYS A 62 -6.37 11.89 8.00
C CYS A 62 -5.76 11.98 6.60
N GLU A 63 -6.60 12.23 5.59
CA GLU A 63 -6.17 12.39 4.19
C GLU A 63 -5.62 13.80 3.89
N ALA A 64 -5.97 14.78 4.72
CA ALA A 64 -5.39 16.12 4.70
C ALA A 64 -4.16 16.18 5.63
N ASN A 65 -3.39 17.27 5.55
CA ASN A 65 -2.30 17.49 6.49
C ASN A 65 -2.89 17.61 7.91
N PRO A 66 -2.52 16.72 8.85
CA PRO A 66 -3.04 16.79 10.21
C PRO A 66 -2.52 18.08 10.84
N PRO A 67 -3.37 18.84 11.56
CA PRO A 67 -2.85 19.93 12.37
C PRO A 67 -1.95 19.36 13.46
N SER A 68 -0.88 20.07 13.78
CA SER A 68 0.14 19.65 14.74
C SER A 68 -0.47 19.26 16.10
N LEU A 69 -1.57 19.93 16.48
CA LEU A 69 -2.33 19.68 17.71
C LEU A 69 -2.97 18.27 17.74
N LEU A 70 -3.41 17.74 16.60
CA LEU A 70 -3.97 16.37 16.54
C LEU A 70 -2.91 15.34 16.92
N LEU A 71 -1.70 15.49 16.38
CA LEU A 71 -0.59 14.57 16.68
C LEU A 71 -0.19 14.66 18.16
N ASP A 72 -0.25 15.86 18.75
CA ASP A 72 0.00 16.06 20.18
C ASP A 72 -1.04 15.31 21.05
N TYR A 73 -2.32 15.39 20.70
CA TYR A 73 -3.36 14.63 21.41
C TYR A 73 -3.19 13.13 21.22
N LEU A 74 -2.96 12.67 19.99
CA LEU A 74 -2.74 11.25 19.72
C LEU A 74 -1.53 10.71 20.48
N GLN A 75 -0.44 11.48 20.60
CA GLN A 75 0.74 11.08 21.38
C GLN A 75 0.43 10.88 22.87
N GLN A 76 -0.54 11.61 23.43
CA GLN A 76 -0.93 11.49 24.84
C GLN A 76 -1.81 10.27 25.13
N GLN A 77 -2.44 9.70 24.09
CA GLN A 77 -3.25 8.49 24.22
C GLN A 77 -2.38 7.22 24.21
N CYS A 78 -2.95 6.07 24.59
CA CYS A 78 -2.20 4.80 24.68
C CYS A 78 -2.78 3.66 23.83
N ASP A 79 -3.90 3.88 23.16
CA ASP A 79 -4.76 2.80 22.64
C ASP A 79 -5.01 2.88 21.15
N LEU A 80 -4.24 3.70 20.46
CA LEU A 80 -4.32 3.85 19.03
C LEU A 80 -3.89 2.54 18.36
N LYS A 81 -4.78 2.01 17.52
CA LYS A 81 -4.54 0.79 16.74
C LYS A 81 -4.35 1.09 15.26
N ILE A 82 -5.07 2.09 14.74
CA ILE A 82 -5.06 2.46 13.33
C ILE A 82 -4.63 3.91 13.20
N LEU A 83 -3.60 4.14 12.39
CA LEU A 83 -3.08 5.47 12.11
C LEU A 83 -2.82 5.62 10.61
N ASP A 84 -3.61 6.44 9.94
CA ASP A 84 -3.44 6.82 8.53
C ASP A 84 -3.32 8.33 8.45
N VAL A 85 -2.16 8.87 8.06
CA VAL A 85 -1.98 10.32 7.95
C VAL A 85 -1.13 10.72 6.74
N ARG A 86 -1.34 11.96 6.32
CA ARG A 86 -0.47 12.71 5.41
C ARG A 86 0.59 13.48 6.21
N GLU A 87 1.80 13.57 5.68
CA GLU A 87 3.02 13.72 6.49
C GLU A 87 3.30 15.12 7.10
N ASP A 88 3.62 15.10 8.41
CA ASP A 88 4.72 15.84 9.07
C ASP A 88 5.56 14.80 9.86
N ALA A 89 6.79 14.53 9.39
CA ALA A 89 7.55 13.31 9.72
C ALA A 89 7.92 13.19 11.21
N GLU A 90 8.26 14.29 11.88
CA GLU A 90 8.82 14.25 13.24
C GLU A 90 7.76 13.87 14.28
N LYS A 91 6.65 14.63 14.33
CA LYS A 91 5.57 14.35 15.28
C LYS A 91 4.92 13.00 15.02
N PHE A 92 4.79 12.63 13.74
CA PHE A 92 4.25 11.32 13.39
C PHE A 92 5.14 10.18 13.89
N GLN A 93 6.47 10.30 13.74
CA GLN A 93 7.41 9.31 14.25
C GLN A 93 7.26 9.13 15.78
N GLU A 94 7.06 10.22 16.52
CA GLU A 94 6.83 10.17 17.97
C GLU A 94 5.52 9.48 18.35
N VAL A 95 4.43 9.72 17.61
CA VAL A 95 3.18 8.96 17.79
C VAL A 95 3.43 7.46 17.55
N VAL A 96 4.09 7.09 16.46
CA VAL A 96 4.38 5.68 16.12
C VAL A 96 5.27 4.98 17.15
N LYS A 97 6.27 5.68 17.68
CA LYS A 97 7.15 5.18 18.75
C LYS A 97 6.38 4.97 20.06
N ARG A 98 5.45 5.88 20.39
CA ARG A 98 4.70 5.86 21.64
C ARG A 98 3.66 4.73 21.69
N HIS A 99 2.95 4.49 20.60
CA HIS A 99 1.85 3.52 20.54
C HIS A 99 2.35 2.12 20.23
N LYS A 100 2.46 1.27 21.25
CA LYS A 100 2.97 -0.11 21.11
C LYS A 100 1.97 -1.07 20.44
N ASN A 101 0.68 -0.77 20.49
CA ASN A 101 -0.41 -1.63 20.03
C ASN A 101 -0.94 -1.25 18.63
N LEU A 102 -0.16 -0.50 17.85
CA LEU A 102 -0.51 -0.21 16.46
C LEU A 102 -0.63 -1.53 15.67
N GLU A 103 -1.76 -1.69 15.00
CA GLU A 103 -2.08 -2.83 14.14
C GLU A 103 -1.95 -2.42 12.66
N VAL A 104 -2.36 -1.19 12.32
CA VAL A 104 -2.35 -0.67 10.95
C VAL A 104 -1.74 0.72 10.91
N VAL A 105 -0.73 0.91 10.07
CA VAL A 105 -0.13 2.21 9.80
C VAL A 105 -0.17 2.50 8.30
N SER A 106 -0.63 3.69 7.95
CA SER A 106 -0.65 4.20 6.58
C SER A 106 -0.01 5.58 6.55
N VAL A 107 0.91 5.79 5.62
CA VAL A 107 1.62 7.05 5.46
C VAL A 107 1.68 7.47 4.00
N ARG A 108 1.46 8.76 3.76
CA ARG A 108 1.60 9.39 2.44
C ARG A 108 2.67 10.49 2.48
N PHE A 109 3.75 10.28 1.74
CA PHE A 109 4.86 11.23 1.56
C PHE A 109 4.62 12.07 0.31
N GLU A 110 4.44 13.39 0.45
CA GLU A 110 4.12 14.27 -0.68
C GLU A 110 5.27 15.13 -1.19
N THR A 111 6.33 15.27 -0.39
CA THR A 111 7.46 16.14 -0.75
C THR A 111 8.76 15.38 -0.74
N TYR A 112 9.69 15.79 -1.61
CA TYR A 112 11.05 15.26 -1.74
C TYR A 112 11.94 15.64 -0.54
N ARG A 113 11.46 15.48 0.70
CA ARG A 113 12.24 15.79 1.91
C ARG A 113 13.16 14.64 2.25
N TYR A 114 14.21 14.48 1.46
CA TYR A 114 15.20 13.40 1.59
C TYR A 114 15.96 13.37 2.93
N MET A 115 15.97 14.47 3.70
CA MET A 115 16.85 14.59 4.88
C MET A 115 16.36 13.85 6.14
N TYR A 116 15.08 13.47 6.24
CA TYR A 116 14.53 12.81 7.45
C TYR A 116 13.95 11.41 7.20
N ILE A 117 14.07 10.91 5.97
CA ILE A 117 13.45 9.64 5.57
C ILE A 117 14.09 8.45 6.27
N ASN A 118 15.40 8.46 6.54
CA ASN A 118 16.07 7.26 7.05
C ASN A 118 15.64 6.89 8.48
N ASP A 119 15.63 7.84 9.41
CA ASP A 119 15.20 7.60 10.79
C ASP A 119 13.72 7.22 10.87
N PHE A 120 12.93 7.81 9.97
CA PHE A 120 11.51 7.51 9.89
C PHE A 120 11.23 6.12 9.29
N ILE A 121 11.94 5.74 8.22
CA ILE A 121 11.87 4.39 7.65
C ILE A 121 12.36 3.35 8.65
N GLN A 122 13.39 3.65 9.43
CA GLN A 122 13.82 2.78 10.53
C GLN A 122 12.67 2.58 11.54
N CYS A 123 11.98 3.65 11.93
CA CYS A 123 10.81 3.58 12.80
C CYS A 123 9.68 2.72 12.20
N LEU A 124 9.39 2.87 10.91
CA LEU A 124 8.41 2.02 10.21
C LEU A 124 8.85 0.55 10.11
N SER A 125 10.15 0.32 9.94
CA SER A 125 10.74 -1.02 9.90
C SER A 125 10.57 -1.73 11.25
N GLU A 126 10.78 -1.02 12.36
CA GLU A 126 10.58 -1.54 13.72
C GLU A 126 9.13 -1.97 14.00
N LEU A 127 8.13 -1.33 13.39
CA LEU A 127 6.73 -1.74 13.52
C LEU A 127 6.51 -3.17 13.06
N MET A 128 7.18 -3.58 11.98
CA MET A 128 7.02 -4.93 11.43
C MET A 128 7.52 -6.02 12.39
N TYR A 129 8.33 -5.67 13.39
CA TYR A 129 8.81 -6.59 14.42
C TYR A 129 7.93 -6.58 15.69
N ARG A 130 6.71 -6.05 15.61
CA ARG A 130 5.75 -6.10 16.72
C ARG A 130 4.71 -7.21 16.49
N PRO A 131 4.39 -8.03 17.51
CA PRO A 131 3.44 -9.14 17.36
C PRO A 131 2.02 -8.74 16.93
N CYS A 132 1.57 -7.54 17.33
CA CYS A 132 0.23 -7.05 17.03
C CYS A 132 0.14 -6.35 15.67
N PHE A 133 1.27 -6.06 15.02
CA PHE A 133 1.28 -5.27 13.80
C PHE A 133 0.90 -6.13 12.60
N GLN A 134 -0.09 -5.66 11.84
CA GLN A 134 -0.72 -6.42 10.77
C GLN A 134 -0.44 -5.81 9.40
N GLN A 135 -0.46 -4.48 9.28
CA GLN A 135 -0.42 -3.84 7.97
C GLN A 135 0.35 -2.51 7.96
N LEU A 136 1.27 -2.40 7.01
CA LEU A 136 1.91 -1.14 6.64
C LEU A 136 1.50 -0.75 5.21
N ASN A 137 0.98 0.47 5.06
CA ASN A 137 0.67 1.07 3.76
C ASN A 137 1.52 2.31 3.54
N ILE A 138 2.30 2.32 2.47
CA ILE A 138 3.14 3.46 2.11
C ILE A 138 2.77 3.94 0.72
N LYS A 139 2.47 5.23 0.62
CA LYS A 139 2.35 5.96 -0.63
C LYS A 139 3.47 6.99 -0.67
N ASP A 140 4.49 6.73 -1.47
CA ASP A 140 5.71 7.52 -1.50
C ASP A 140 5.91 8.19 -2.86
N HIS A 141 6.03 9.51 -2.87
CA HIS A 141 6.44 10.26 -4.07
C HIS A 141 7.97 10.29 -4.26
N SER A 142 8.73 9.59 -3.41
CA SER A 142 10.18 9.58 -3.36
C SER A 142 10.78 8.16 -3.48
N SER A 143 12.07 8.04 -3.15
CA SER A 143 12.96 6.92 -3.46
C SER A 143 12.53 5.57 -2.86
N PHE A 144 12.73 4.50 -3.64
CA PHE A 144 12.56 3.13 -3.17
C PHE A 144 13.53 2.79 -2.02
N ASN A 145 13.00 2.53 -0.83
CA ASN A 145 13.80 2.20 0.35
C ASN A 145 13.92 0.69 0.58
N VAL A 146 15.13 0.17 0.34
CA VAL A 146 15.45 -1.26 0.47
C VAL A 146 15.31 -1.76 1.91
N SER A 147 15.62 -0.92 2.91
CA SER A 147 15.58 -1.30 4.32
C SER A 147 14.19 -1.75 4.76
N LEU A 148 13.14 -1.17 4.17
CA LEU A 148 11.76 -1.55 4.48
C LEU A 148 11.40 -2.94 3.93
N LEU A 149 11.84 -3.26 2.71
CA LEU A 149 11.68 -4.61 2.17
C LEU A 149 12.48 -5.63 2.98
N SER A 150 13.71 -5.27 3.39
CA SER A 150 14.51 -6.10 4.29
C SER A 150 13.74 -6.41 5.57
N ALA A 151 13.21 -5.38 6.23
CA ALA A 151 12.42 -5.52 7.45
C ALA A 151 11.18 -6.39 7.22
N PHE A 152 10.49 -6.22 6.10
CA PHE A 152 9.34 -7.04 5.72
C PHE A 152 9.72 -8.52 5.58
N PHE A 153 10.76 -8.86 4.83
CA PHE A 153 11.14 -10.25 4.61
C PHE A 153 11.73 -10.92 5.86
N LEU A 154 12.40 -10.15 6.72
CA LEU A 154 13.03 -10.61 7.97
C LEU A 154 12.07 -10.70 9.16
N SER A 155 11.01 -9.89 9.17
CA SER A 155 10.01 -9.89 10.26
C SER A 155 9.54 -11.32 10.58
N PRO A 156 9.41 -11.72 11.84
CA PRO A 156 8.83 -13.01 12.16
C PRO A 156 7.29 -13.00 12.04
N TYR A 157 6.63 -11.85 11.92
CA TYR A 157 5.18 -11.76 12.02
C TYR A 157 4.46 -11.78 10.66
N PRO A 158 3.16 -12.17 10.62
CA PRO A 158 2.34 -12.19 9.42
C PRO A 158 1.92 -10.77 8.97
N VAL A 159 2.88 -9.98 8.49
CA VAL A 159 2.64 -8.59 8.07
C VAL A 159 2.18 -8.51 6.62
N THR A 160 1.30 -7.56 6.34
CA THR A 160 0.96 -7.11 4.98
C THR A 160 1.68 -5.80 4.69
N LEU A 161 2.52 -5.78 3.65
CA LEU A 161 3.14 -4.56 3.14
C LEU A 161 2.45 -4.14 1.84
N ARG A 162 1.86 -2.95 1.85
CA ARG A 162 1.39 -2.27 0.65
C ARG A 162 2.29 -1.08 0.35
N TRP A 163 2.91 -1.07 -0.82
CA TRP A 163 3.88 -0.06 -1.19
C TRP A 163 3.59 0.50 -2.58
N GLU A 164 3.34 1.79 -2.64
CA GLU A 164 3.02 2.53 -3.86
C GLU A 164 4.01 3.68 -4.02
N VAL A 165 4.86 3.62 -5.04
CA VAL A 165 5.95 4.57 -5.27
C VAL A 165 5.72 5.32 -6.58
N TYR A 166 5.89 6.64 -6.60
CA TYR A 166 5.65 7.47 -7.79
C TYR A 166 6.90 8.06 -8.46
N ASP A 167 8.07 7.99 -7.83
CA ASP A 167 9.35 8.38 -8.43
C ASP A 167 10.48 7.47 -7.92
N LEU A 168 11.29 6.93 -8.82
CA LEU A 168 12.36 6.00 -8.49
C LEU A 168 13.70 6.69 -8.71
N THR A 169 14.36 7.10 -7.62
CA THR A 169 15.80 7.33 -7.63
C THR A 169 16.51 6.01 -7.32
N CYS A 170 17.56 5.68 -8.07
CA CYS A 170 18.21 4.36 -7.99
C CYS A 170 18.80 4.13 -6.60
N PRO A 171 18.32 3.12 -5.84
CA PRO A 171 18.89 2.79 -4.55
C PRO A 171 20.24 2.08 -4.70
N VAL A 172 21.07 2.17 -3.67
CA VAL A 172 22.32 1.40 -3.60
C VAL A 172 21.96 -0.09 -3.45
N PRO A 173 22.55 -1.01 -4.24
CA PRO A 173 22.32 -2.44 -4.12
C PRO A 173 22.71 -2.92 -2.72
N VAL A 174 21.81 -3.67 -2.07
CA VAL A 174 22.07 -4.36 -0.80
C VAL A 174 22.17 -5.85 -1.09
N PRO A 175 23.03 -6.62 -0.39
CA PRO A 175 23.09 -8.07 -0.54
C PRO A 175 21.70 -8.74 -0.40
N PRO A 176 21.51 -9.90 -1.06
CA PRO A 176 20.22 -10.59 -1.09
C PRO A 176 19.70 -10.85 0.31
N LEU A 177 18.42 -10.54 0.51
CA LEU A 177 17.77 -10.56 1.81
C LEU A 177 17.70 -11.99 2.34
N ALA A 178 18.13 -12.18 3.60
CA ALA A 178 17.91 -13.44 4.30
C ALA A 178 16.40 -13.66 4.48
N ILE A 179 15.98 -14.91 4.31
CA ILE A 179 14.57 -15.31 4.30
C ILE A 179 14.22 -15.94 5.65
N ASN A 180 13.17 -15.42 6.30
CA ASN A 180 12.58 -16.03 7.48
C ASN A 180 11.59 -17.14 7.07
N THR A 181 11.55 -18.24 7.82
CA THR A 181 10.65 -19.39 7.63
C THR A 181 9.16 -19.07 7.78
N GLU A 182 8.80 -17.99 8.49
CA GLU A 182 7.40 -17.58 8.71
C GLU A 182 6.77 -16.78 7.54
N GLN A 183 7.48 -16.71 6.42
CA GLN A 183 7.10 -15.97 5.23
C GLN A 183 5.77 -16.39 4.58
N GLU A 184 5.34 -17.64 4.74
CA GLU A 184 4.10 -18.19 4.16
C GLU A 184 2.82 -17.45 4.56
N SER A 185 2.87 -16.66 5.64
CA SER A 185 1.73 -15.91 6.17
C SER A 185 1.66 -14.45 5.71
N LYS A 186 2.73 -13.92 5.10
CA LYS A 186 2.88 -12.50 4.74
C LYS A 186 2.23 -12.18 3.41
N SER A 187 1.85 -10.91 3.22
CA SER A 187 1.28 -10.44 1.96
C SER A 187 2.02 -9.21 1.44
N LEU A 188 2.32 -9.18 0.15
CA LEU A 188 3.03 -8.08 -0.50
C LEU A 188 2.15 -7.50 -1.61
N ASP A 189 1.92 -6.19 -1.59
CA ASP A 189 1.24 -5.43 -2.63
C ASP A 189 2.14 -4.27 -3.09
N VAL A 190 2.70 -4.35 -4.29
CA VAL A 190 3.65 -3.36 -4.82
C VAL A 190 3.07 -2.68 -6.06
N ALA A 191 3.20 -1.36 -6.11
CA ALA A 191 2.86 -0.54 -7.25
C ALA A 191 3.95 0.51 -7.52
N LEU A 192 4.61 0.45 -8.67
CA LEU A 192 5.56 1.48 -9.09
C LEU A 192 4.94 2.29 -10.23
N HIS A 193 4.82 3.59 -10.02
CA HIS A 193 4.30 4.57 -10.96
C HIS A 193 5.45 5.48 -11.41
N GLY A 194 5.47 5.85 -12.70
CA GLY A 194 6.28 6.97 -13.22
C GLY A 194 7.80 6.87 -13.08
N LEU A 195 8.50 6.59 -14.19
CA LEU A 195 9.91 6.98 -14.35
C LEU A 195 9.99 8.13 -15.34
N LYS A 196 10.47 9.30 -14.91
CA LYS A 196 10.92 10.34 -15.86
C LYS A 196 12.25 9.98 -16.52
N SER A 197 12.97 8.97 -16.01
CA SER A 197 14.25 8.49 -16.53
C SER A 197 14.15 7.07 -17.09
N TYR A 198 13.94 6.94 -18.39
CA TYR A 198 13.77 5.68 -19.11
C TYR A 198 15.02 4.78 -19.18
N ARG A 199 16.18 5.21 -18.64
CA ARG A 199 17.48 4.60 -18.95
C ARG A 199 18.18 3.89 -17.82
N ILE A 200 17.69 3.96 -16.59
CA ILE A 200 18.46 3.51 -15.43
C ILE A 200 17.61 2.53 -14.62
N CYS A 201 18.20 1.36 -14.34
CA CYS A 201 17.81 0.45 -13.27
C CYS A 201 16.95 -0.81 -13.59
N GLU A 202 16.95 -1.41 -14.79
CA GLU A 202 16.51 -2.83 -14.91
C GLU A 202 17.42 -3.77 -14.09
N SER A 203 18.75 -3.52 -14.11
CA SER A 203 19.73 -4.33 -13.39
C SER A 203 19.74 -4.10 -11.88
N SER A 204 19.44 -2.87 -11.42
CA SER A 204 19.47 -2.50 -9.99
C SER A 204 18.14 -2.73 -9.28
N LEU A 205 16.99 -2.56 -9.95
CA LEU A 205 15.68 -2.84 -9.34
C LEU A 205 15.53 -4.32 -9.03
N SER A 206 15.94 -5.17 -9.96
CA SER A 206 15.81 -6.63 -9.83
C SER A 206 16.68 -7.25 -8.73
N SER A 207 17.65 -6.53 -8.16
CA SER A 207 18.47 -7.01 -7.03
C SER A 207 17.85 -6.78 -5.65
N PHE A 208 16.69 -6.14 -5.54
CA PHE A 208 16.09 -5.83 -4.23
C PHE A 208 15.29 -6.95 -3.60
N LEU A 209 14.79 -7.89 -4.43
CA LEU A 209 14.04 -9.02 -3.93
C LEU A 209 14.96 -10.22 -3.67
N PRO A 210 14.65 -11.06 -2.67
CA PRO A 210 15.32 -12.34 -2.52
C PRO A 210 15.12 -13.20 -3.77
N GLU A 211 16.09 -14.06 -4.09
CA GLU A 211 15.97 -15.00 -5.21
C GLU A 211 14.81 -15.99 -5.04
N TYR A 212 14.41 -16.27 -3.80
CA TYR A 212 13.32 -17.18 -3.45
C TYR A 212 12.33 -16.43 -2.58
N ILE A 213 11.09 -16.30 -3.05
CA ILE A 213 10.03 -15.61 -2.34
C ILE A 213 9.00 -16.63 -1.91
N VAL A 214 8.62 -16.58 -0.63
CA VAL A 214 7.49 -17.32 -0.09
C VAL A 214 6.53 -16.31 0.51
N LEU A 215 5.26 -16.30 0.09
CA LEU A 215 4.25 -15.38 0.62
C LEU A 215 2.88 -16.08 0.65
N LYS A 216 1.95 -15.55 1.43
CA LYS A 216 0.52 -15.89 1.32
C LYS A 216 -0.05 -15.32 0.03
N SER A 217 0.12 -14.02 -0.19
CA SER A 217 -0.42 -13.30 -1.32
C SER A 217 0.59 -12.34 -1.92
N LEU A 218 0.63 -12.26 -3.24
CA LEU A 218 1.42 -11.29 -4.00
C LEU A 218 0.53 -10.48 -4.94
N LYS A 219 0.53 -9.16 -4.81
CA LYS A 219 -0.15 -8.25 -5.73
C LYS A 219 0.88 -7.35 -6.40
N ILE A 220 0.90 -7.37 -7.72
CA ILE A 220 1.76 -6.56 -8.57
C ILE A 220 0.86 -5.62 -9.36
N ARG A 221 0.94 -4.32 -9.10
CA ARG A 221 0.12 -3.29 -9.77
C ARG A 221 1.00 -2.32 -10.54
N GLY A 222 0.53 -1.81 -11.68
CA GLY A 222 1.20 -0.71 -12.39
C GLY A 222 1.77 -1.14 -13.74
N ASN A 223 2.97 -0.66 -14.06
CA ASN A 223 3.60 -0.80 -15.37
C ASN A 223 4.71 -1.87 -15.39
N ASP A 224 5.42 -1.96 -16.52
CA ASP A 224 6.55 -2.85 -16.77
C ASP A 224 7.67 -2.73 -15.72
N TYR A 225 7.90 -1.56 -15.14
CA TYR A 225 8.89 -1.39 -14.08
C TYR A 225 8.54 -2.15 -12.80
N THR A 226 7.26 -2.22 -12.46
CA THR A 226 6.82 -3.03 -11.29
C THR A 226 7.05 -4.51 -11.56
N LEU A 227 6.80 -4.99 -12.78
CA LEU A 227 7.07 -6.37 -13.17
C LEU A 227 8.58 -6.67 -13.18
N CYS A 228 9.40 -5.72 -13.66
CA CYS A 228 10.86 -5.84 -13.72
C CYS A 228 11.50 -6.10 -12.35
N LEU A 229 10.88 -5.65 -11.25
CA LEU A 229 11.33 -5.91 -9.88
C LEU A 229 11.52 -7.41 -9.62
N PHE A 230 10.70 -8.26 -10.25
CA PHE A 230 10.69 -9.71 -10.07
C PHE A 230 11.57 -10.47 -11.07
N SER A 231 12.24 -9.78 -12.01
CA SER A 231 12.94 -10.42 -13.14
C SER A 231 14.12 -11.33 -12.76
N LYS A 232 14.72 -11.16 -11.58
CA LYS A 232 15.81 -12.01 -11.06
C LYS A 232 15.35 -13.00 -9.98
N VAL A 233 14.06 -13.01 -9.64
CA VAL A 233 13.53 -13.96 -8.67
C VAL A 233 13.46 -15.33 -9.34
N LYS A 234 14.14 -16.32 -8.77
CA LYS A 234 14.21 -17.69 -9.31
C LYS A 234 12.96 -18.51 -8.97
N SER A 235 12.38 -18.27 -7.79
CA SER A 235 11.20 -19.01 -7.34
C SER A 235 10.26 -18.12 -6.51
N ILE A 236 8.97 -18.21 -6.80
CA ILE A 236 7.88 -17.52 -6.12
C ILE A 236 6.88 -18.61 -5.69
N LYS A 237 6.76 -18.84 -4.38
CA LYS A 237 5.76 -19.72 -3.78
C LYS A 237 4.70 -18.86 -3.11
N VAL A 238 3.49 -18.84 -3.68
CA VAL A 238 2.36 -18.06 -3.18
C VAL A 238 1.06 -18.84 -3.23
N ASP A 239 0.08 -18.50 -2.40
CA ASP A 239 -1.27 -19.07 -2.50
C ASP A 239 -2.10 -18.32 -3.53
N GLU A 240 -1.99 -16.99 -3.53
CA GLU A 240 -2.69 -16.10 -4.45
C GLU A 240 -1.73 -15.09 -5.09
N ILE A 241 -1.86 -14.89 -6.40
CA ILE A 241 -1.14 -13.85 -7.13
C ILE A 241 -2.13 -12.99 -7.92
N THR A 242 -2.03 -11.68 -7.79
CA THR A 242 -2.78 -10.71 -8.59
C THR A 242 -1.81 -9.86 -9.40
N ILE A 243 -1.99 -9.78 -10.71
CA ILE A 243 -1.24 -8.90 -11.59
C ILE A 243 -2.21 -7.91 -12.20
N SER A 244 -2.09 -6.63 -11.85
CA SER A 244 -2.88 -5.53 -12.38
C SER A 244 -2.02 -4.64 -13.26
N ILE A 245 -2.18 -4.75 -14.57
CA ILE A 245 -1.41 -3.97 -15.54
C ILE A 245 -2.19 -2.69 -15.88
N ASP A 246 -1.56 -1.54 -15.75
CA ASP A 246 -2.13 -0.25 -16.14
C ASP A 246 -1.48 0.24 -17.44
N THR A 247 -2.27 0.29 -18.53
CA THR A 247 -1.78 0.74 -19.85
C THR A 247 -1.85 2.27 -20.03
N CYS A 248 -2.12 3.05 -18.99
CA CYS A 248 -2.44 4.48 -19.12
C CYS A 248 -1.33 5.39 -19.66
N ASN A 249 -0.07 4.94 -19.81
CA ASN A 249 1.02 5.80 -20.27
C ASN A 249 1.85 5.15 -21.40
N ILE A 250 1.66 5.70 -22.60
CA ILE A 250 2.62 5.87 -23.71
C ILE A 250 3.53 4.67 -24.03
N ILE A 251 3.39 4.19 -25.28
CA ILE A 251 4.12 3.11 -25.99
C ILE A 251 3.29 1.83 -26.04
N SER A 252 2.93 1.46 -27.28
CA SER A 252 2.32 0.21 -27.73
C SER A 252 2.42 -0.92 -26.71
N PHE A 253 1.36 -1.11 -25.92
CA PHE A 253 1.17 -2.36 -25.20
C PHE A 253 0.90 -3.47 -26.23
N PRO A 254 1.27 -4.73 -25.97
CA PRO A 254 2.38 -5.11 -25.14
C PRO A 254 3.65 -4.72 -25.89
N SER A 255 4.50 -3.93 -25.25
CA SER A 255 5.90 -3.95 -25.66
C SER A 255 6.40 -5.37 -25.44
N SER A 256 7.37 -5.83 -26.24
CA SER A 256 8.00 -7.14 -26.05
C SER A 256 8.47 -7.36 -24.60
N ARG A 257 8.76 -6.28 -23.86
CA ARG A 257 9.15 -6.29 -22.45
C ARG A 257 8.05 -6.79 -21.51
N TYR A 258 6.80 -6.36 -21.66
CA TYR A 258 5.71 -6.83 -20.80
C TYR A 258 5.54 -8.33 -20.88
N LYS A 259 5.57 -8.86 -22.11
CA LYS A 259 5.50 -10.29 -22.36
C LYS A 259 6.68 -11.01 -21.70
N SER A 260 7.91 -10.53 -21.89
CA SER A 260 9.10 -11.11 -21.28
C SER A 260 9.02 -11.12 -19.75
N PHE A 261 8.59 -10.03 -19.11
CA PHE A 261 8.49 -10.00 -17.65
C PHE A 261 7.40 -10.91 -17.10
N LEU A 262 6.25 -11.01 -17.79
CA LEU A 262 5.21 -11.97 -17.40
C LEU A 262 5.66 -13.41 -17.57
N GLU A 263 6.35 -13.73 -18.67
CA GLU A 263 6.96 -15.05 -18.88
C GLU A 263 7.98 -15.36 -17.77
N ILE A 264 8.82 -14.40 -17.39
CA ILE A 264 9.76 -14.57 -16.26
C ILE A 264 8.99 -14.85 -14.96
N ILE A 265 8.02 -14.00 -14.60
CA ILE A 265 7.24 -14.19 -13.37
C ILE A 265 6.55 -15.55 -13.35
N PHE A 266 5.91 -15.94 -14.45
CA PHE A 266 5.20 -17.21 -14.55
C PHE A 266 6.15 -18.41 -14.47
N ASN A 267 7.31 -18.34 -15.12
CA ASN A 267 8.34 -19.39 -15.02
C ASN A 267 8.98 -19.46 -13.62
N SER A 268 8.97 -18.35 -12.88
CA SER A 268 9.42 -18.32 -11.48
C SER A 268 8.37 -18.85 -10.50
N LEU A 269 7.10 -19.08 -10.89
CA LEU A 269 6.10 -19.62 -9.95
C LEU A 269 6.40 -21.10 -9.65
N SER A 270 6.47 -21.44 -8.36
CA SER A 270 6.76 -22.80 -7.93
C SER A 270 5.63 -23.77 -8.32
N PRO A 271 5.93 -24.91 -8.97
CA PRO A 271 4.91 -25.89 -9.37
C PRO A 271 4.35 -26.71 -8.20
N THR A 272 4.96 -26.61 -7.00
CA THR A 272 4.65 -27.46 -5.85
C THR A 272 3.25 -27.23 -5.27
N LYS A 273 2.72 -26.01 -5.40
CA LYS A 273 1.34 -25.64 -5.09
C LYS A 273 0.90 -24.60 -6.10
N LEU A 274 0.05 -24.99 -7.04
CA LEU A 274 -0.40 -24.09 -8.11
C LEU A 274 -1.14 -22.89 -7.50
N PRO A 275 -0.60 -21.66 -7.58
CA PRO A 275 -1.25 -20.47 -7.06
C PRO A 275 -2.52 -20.16 -7.85
N TYR A 276 -3.47 -19.51 -7.19
CA TYR A 276 -4.58 -18.86 -7.89
C TYR A 276 -4.13 -17.53 -8.47
N LEU A 277 -4.23 -17.37 -9.79
CA LEU A 277 -3.91 -16.14 -10.49
C LEU A 277 -5.16 -15.32 -10.78
N GLN A 278 -5.09 -14.04 -10.42
CA GLN A 278 -5.98 -13.00 -10.92
C GLN A 278 -5.20 -12.06 -11.84
N LEU A 279 -5.56 -12.01 -13.11
CA LEU A 279 -5.01 -11.07 -14.08
C LEU A 279 -6.03 -9.98 -14.36
N ILE A 280 -5.63 -8.72 -14.14
CA ILE A 280 -6.47 -7.54 -14.36
C ILE A 280 -5.72 -6.62 -15.32
N VAL A 281 -6.27 -6.37 -16.49
CA VAL A 281 -5.70 -5.45 -17.47
C VAL A 281 -6.56 -4.20 -17.50
N LYS A 282 -6.05 -3.08 -16.98
CA LYS A 282 -6.75 -1.79 -17.01
C LYS A 282 -6.37 -1.03 -18.26
N TYR A 283 -7.38 -0.70 -19.06
CA TYR A 283 -7.21 -0.24 -20.41
C TYR A 283 -7.78 1.17 -20.61
N SER A 284 -6.95 2.09 -21.13
CA SER A 284 -7.26 3.53 -21.23
C SER A 284 -7.86 4.00 -22.56
N GLY A 285 -8.07 3.10 -23.54
CA GLY A 285 -8.93 3.38 -24.70
C GLY A 285 -8.25 3.63 -26.06
N TYR A 286 -6.95 3.35 -26.25
CA TYR A 286 -6.23 3.78 -27.49
C TYR A 286 -5.44 2.72 -28.29
N ALA A 287 -5.28 1.49 -27.83
CA ALA A 287 -4.58 0.42 -28.58
C ALA A 287 -5.53 -0.42 -29.45
N LYS A 288 -5.45 -0.25 -30.78
CA LYS A 288 -6.24 -0.97 -31.78
C LYS A 288 -5.94 -2.48 -31.92
N ASP A 289 -5.02 -3.02 -31.13
CA ASP A 289 -4.47 -4.36 -31.36
C ASP A 289 -4.93 -5.35 -30.28
N ASP A 290 -5.33 -6.54 -30.71
CA ASP A 290 -5.76 -7.66 -29.87
C ASP A 290 -4.55 -8.26 -29.14
N HIS A 291 -4.24 -7.72 -27.96
CA HIS A 291 -3.13 -8.14 -27.11
C HIS A 291 -3.48 -9.27 -26.14
N LEU A 292 -4.76 -9.65 -26.14
CA LEU A 292 -5.37 -10.66 -25.30
C LEU A 292 -4.87 -12.09 -25.58
N PRO A 293 -4.66 -12.50 -26.85
CA PRO A 293 -4.11 -13.82 -27.15
C PRO A 293 -2.72 -14.02 -26.54
N ILE A 294 -1.89 -12.97 -26.46
CA ILE A 294 -0.53 -13.09 -25.92
C ILE A 294 -0.56 -13.39 -24.42
N LEU A 295 -1.38 -12.67 -23.66
CA LEU A 295 -1.52 -12.90 -22.21
C LEU A 295 -2.10 -14.28 -21.91
N TYR A 296 -3.13 -14.65 -22.67
CA TYR A 296 -3.77 -15.96 -22.56
C TYR A 296 -2.80 -17.09 -22.92
N ASP A 297 -2.08 -16.99 -24.04
CA ASP A 297 -1.12 -17.99 -24.50
C ASP A 297 0.08 -18.11 -23.57
N THR A 298 0.56 -17.00 -23.00
CA THR A 298 1.65 -16.99 -22.03
C THR A 298 1.23 -17.68 -20.72
N TRP A 299 0.01 -17.41 -20.23
CA TRP A 299 -0.54 -18.14 -19.09
C TRP A 299 -0.72 -19.64 -19.39
N LYS A 300 -1.37 -19.97 -20.51
CA LYS A 300 -1.69 -21.35 -20.91
C LYS A 300 -0.43 -22.21 -21.08
N ARG A 301 0.65 -21.63 -21.62
CA ARG A 301 1.95 -22.32 -21.77
C ARG A 301 2.66 -22.58 -20.45
N CYS A 302 2.44 -21.75 -19.42
CA CYS A 302 3.11 -21.91 -18.14
C CYS A 302 2.69 -23.21 -17.42
N GLY A 303 1.40 -23.60 -17.49
CA GLY A 303 0.89 -24.83 -16.87
C GLY A 303 0.99 -24.90 -15.34
N ALA A 304 1.68 -23.94 -14.70
CA ALA A 304 1.97 -23.90 -13.26
C ALA A 304 1.02 -22.98 -12.47
N ILE A 305 -0.14 -22.62 -13.04
CA ILE A 305 -1.02 -21.59 -12.47
C ILE A 305 -2.50 -21.97 -12.65
N LYS A 306 -3.30 -21.84 -11.59
CA LYS A 306 -4.77 -21.92 -11.68
C LYS A 306 -5.34 -20.54 -11.92
N LEU A 307 -5.96 -20.29 -13.07
CA LEU A 307 -6.63 -19.02 -13.32
C LEU A 307 -7.90 -18.91 -12.46
N LYS A 308 -7.99 -17.85 -11.66
CA LYS A 308 -9.16 -17.53 -10.83
C LYS A 308 -10.01 -16.43 -11.47
N LYS A 309 -9.36 -15.42 -12.07
CA LYS A 309 -10.01 -14.31 -12.75
C LYS A 309 -9.07 -13.75 -13.81
N ALA A 310 -9.59 -13.48 -15.00
CA ALA A 310 -8.87 -12.76 -16.03
C ALA A 310 -9.83 -11.74 -16.65
N VAL A 311 -9.61 -10.46 -16.37
CA VAL A 311 -10.52 -9.39 -16.80
C VAL A 311 -9.78 -8.23 -17.43
N ILE A 312 -10.42 -7.65 -18.43
CA ILE A 312 -10.10 -6.33 -18.94
C ILE A 312 -11.04 -5.34 -18.27
N VAL A 313 -10.49 -4.27 -17.73
CA VAL A 313 -11.27 -3.16 -17.18
C VAL A 313 -11.11 -1.98 -18.13
N GLU A 314 -12.18 -1.63 -18.83
CA GLU A 314 -12.19 -0.46 -19.71
C GLU A 314 -12.26 0.84 -18.89
N LYS A 315 -12.00 1.97 -19.56
CA LYS A 315 -11.92 3.33 -18.95
C LYS A 315 -13.13 3.71 -18.07
N TYR A 316 -14.29 3.08 -18.27
CA TYR A 316 -15.52 3.31 -17.48
C TYR A 316 -15.83 2.20 -16.47
N GLY A 317 -14.87 1.32 -16.16
CA GLY A 317 -15.03 0.26 -15.16
C GLY A 317 -15.82 -0.95 -15.64
N GLN A 318 -16.15 -1.04 -16.94
CA GLN A 318 -16.75 -2.24 -17.51
C GLN A 318 -15.70 -3.36 -17.53
N GLU A 319 -16.01 -4.45 -16.83
CA GLU A 319 -15.20 -5.67 -16.85
C GLU A 319 -15.64 -6.54 -18.03
N LYS A 320 -14.67 -7.00 -18.82
CA LYS A 320 -14.87 -8.07 -19.81
C LYS A 320 -14.01 -9.26 -19.43
N TYR A 321 -14.62 -10.43 -19.29
CA TYR A 321 -13.90 -11.65 -18.96
C TYR A 321 -13.16 -12.18 -20.18
N LEU A 322 -11.88 -12.49 -20.01
CA LEU A 322 -11.05 -13.04 -21.08
C LEU A 322 -11.59 -14.37 -21.62
N GLU A 323 -12.25 -15.17 -20.79
CA GLU A 323 -12.91 -16.42 -21.17
C GLU A 323 -14.14 -16.20 -22.08
N GLU A 324 -14.80 -15.05 -21.99
CA GLU A 324 -15.98 -14.71 -22.82
C GLU A 324 -15.59 -14.02 -24.14
N MET A 325 -14.33 -13.61 -24.27
CA MET A 325 -13.80 -12.84 -25.40
C MET A 325 -13.05 -13.69 -26.46
N MET A 326 -12.92 -15.00 -26.23
CA MET A 326 -12.31 -15.95 -27.18
C MET A 326 -13.33 -16.93 -27.74
#